data_AF-A0A172QSF4-F1
#
_entry.id   AF-A0A172QSF4-F1
#
_cell.length_a   1.000
_cell.length_b   1.000
_cell.length_c   1.000
_cell.angle_alpha   90.00
_cell.angle_beta   90.00
_cell.angle_gamma   90.00
#
_symmetry.space_group_name_H-M   'P 1'
#
loop_
_entity.id
_entity.type
_entity.pdbx_description
1 polymer ?
#
loop_
_entity_poly.entity_id
_entity_poly.type
_entity_poly.pdbx_seq_one_letter_code
_entity_poly.pdbx_strand_id
1 'polypeptide(L)'
;MRVLIIDNYDSFTFNLATYVEEITGQAPTVVRNDERIDETLFDAVILSPGPGHAGVAADFGICAGIIERALVPILGVCLGHQGIALAHGGTVGLAPRPVHGEASEITHSGAALFADIPTHFQAVRYHSMVATQIPDSITVTATSEDGLVMALEHKSLPQWGVQFHPESIGGQFGHQIIRNFLNLARNYTWEISEKTISLKVDPAAVFETLFANSTHAFWLDGATGTSYLGDASGPLSRIKTHHVGDDDFFTWLKDDLAANAVSPGQGFRLGWVGYLGYEMKAESGAAVHHKSSLPDAHFIFADRAIAVESDHVRLMAIGEQEQWFAETIEQLQALKAPRSPYAGEIDLKVRDSESDYLAKIRRAQELITHGESYEICLTTQLSGTTDADPLAAYLALRKANPTAYGAFLQLGDVVVLSSSPERFITIDAAGHVESKPIKGTRPRGHSAAEDQAIIAELRANPKDRAENLMIVDLVRNDLARGAQPSSVKTSKLFDVETYATVHQLVSTVSAELGHKNAIDCVRAAFPGGSMTGAPKLRTMEIIDELETGPRGIYSGGLGYFSLDGSVDLSMVIRTLVMHNNHVEYGVGGAILALSDPQAEWEEIRVKSRPLLNLFGAKFP
;
A
#
# COMPACT_ATOMS: atom_id res chain seq x y z
N MET A 1 -1.61 -19.09 7.44
CA MET A 1 -0.22 -18.87 7.01
C MET A 1 -0.06 -19.62 5.71
N ARG A 2 0.10 -18.90 4.60
CA ARG A 2 0.19 -19.45 3.25
C ARG A 2 1.62 -19.89 3.02
N VAL A 3 1.83 -21.18 2.77
CA VAL A 3 3.16 -21.74 2.50
C VAL A 3 3.20 -22.22 1.07
N LEU A 4 4.24 -21.83 0.35
CA LEU A 4 4.56 -22.35 -0.97
C LEU A 4 5.61 -23.44 -0.84
N ILE A 5 5.38 -24.59 -1.47
CA ILE A 5 6.41 -25.62 -1.65
C ILE A 5 6.72 -25.72 -3.13
N ILE A 6 7.98 -25.49 -3.49
CA ILE A 6 8.47 -25.74 -4.85
C ILE A 6 8.93 -27.19 -4.93
N ASP A 7 8.23 -28.00 -5.71
CA ASP A 7 8.54 -29.40 -5.98
C ASP A 7 9.62 -29.48 -7.06
N ASN A 8 10.83 -29.84 -6.66
CA ASN A 8 11.93 -30.18 -7.58
C ASN A 8 11.82 -31.63 -8.08
N TYR A 9 10.60 -32.10 -8.37
CA TYR A 9 10.28 -33.46 -8.80
C TYR A 9 10.75 -34.56 -7.84
N ASP A 10 10.65 -34.31 -6.53
CA ASP A 10 11.01 -35.30 -5.54
C ASP A 10 9.83 -36.19 -5.16
N SER A 11 10.13 -37.46 -4.84
CA SER A 11 9.11 -38.42 -4.46
C SER A 11 8.52 -38.18 -3.06
N PHE A 12 9.15 -37.32 -2.24
CA PHE A 12 8.80 -37.07 -0.85
C PHE A 12 8.27 -35.66 -0.58
N THR A 13 8.13 -34.80 -1.60
CA THR A 13 7.61 -33.43 -1.44
C THR A 13 6.27 -33.37 -0.69
N PHE A 14 5.36 -34.31 -0.95
CA PHE A 14 4.05 -34.33 -0.27
C PHE A 14 4.11 -34.77 1.20
N ASN A 15 5.21 -35.40 1.64
CA ASN A 15 5.42 -35.65 3.07
C ASN A 15 5.71 -34.34 3.81
N LEU A 16 6.53 -33.45 3.21
CA LEU A 16 6.71 -32.08 3.71
C LEU A 16 5.37 -31.32 3.72
N ALA A 17 4.58 -31.44 2.64
CA ALA A 17 3.28 -30.80 2.55
C ALA A 17 2.33 -31.23 3.68
N THR A 18 2.32 -32.52 3.99
CA THR A 18 1.54 -33.10 5.10
C THR A 18 1.96 -32.50 6.44
N TYR A 19 3.27 -32.39 6.71
CA TYR A 19 3.75 -31.80 7.96
C TYR A 19 3.34 -30.33 8.09
N VAL A 20 3.41 -29.56 7.00
CA VAL A 20 2.94 -28.16 6.99
C VAL A 20 1.45 -28.08 7.29
N GLU A 21 0.62 -28.93 6.68
CA GLU A 21 -0.82 -28.96 6.93
C GLU A 21 -1.13 -29.33 8.39
N GLU A 22 -0.49 -30.36 8.94
CA GLU A 22 -0.67 -30.79 10.33
C GLU A 22 -0.30 -29.69 11.35
N ILE A 23 0.74 -28.90 11.05
CA ILE A 23 1.23 -27.85 11.95
C ILE A 23 0.41 -26.57 11.83
N THR A 24 -0.02 -26.22 10.62
CA THR A 24 -0.70 -24.93 10.35
C THR A 24 -2.22 -25.04 10.32
N GLY A 25 -2.77 -26.24 10.14
CA GLY A 25 -4.18 -26.47 9.86
C GLY A 25 -4.59 -26.08 8.43
N GLN A 26 -3.64 -25.74 7.56
CA GLN A 26 -3.87 -25.29 6.19
C GLN A 26 -2.92 -26.01 5.23
N ALA A 27 -3.44 -26.66 4.20
CA ALA A 27 -2.62 -27.28 3.17
C ALA A 27 -1.76 -26.22 2.46
N PRO A 28 -0.44 -26.50 2.24
CA PRO A 28 0.39 -25.60 1.45
C PRO A 28 0.02 -25.66 -0.04
N THR A 29 0.40 -24.62 -0.78
CA THR A 29 0.38 -24.66 -2.24
C THR A 29 1.65 -25.35 -2.73
N VAL A 30 1.51 -26.39 -3.53
CA VAL A 30 2.65 -27.13 -4.11
C VAL A 30 2.65 -26.90 -5.63
N VAL A 31 3.76 -26.40 -6.16
CA VAL A 31 3.97 -26.18 -7.60
C VAL A 31 5.31 -26.75 -8.03
N ARG A 32 5.44 -27.22 -9.26
CA ARG A 32 6.74 -27.70 -9.77
C ARG A 32 7.69 -26.55 -10.03
N ASN A 33 8.99 -26.87 -10.02
CA ASN A 33 10.03 -25.88 -10.24
C ASN A 33 10.10 -25.30 -11.68
N ASP A 34 9.30 -25.81 -12.61
CA ASP A 34 9.12 -25.30 -13.98
C ASP A 34 7.80 -24.55 -14.20
N GLU A 35 6.96 -24.44 -13.16
CA GLU A 35 5.70 -23.69 -13.20
C GLU A 35 5.91 -22.20 -12.86
N ARG A 36 5.02 -21.34 -13.37
CA ARG A 36 5.02 -19.92 -13.02
C ARG A 36 4.17 -19.70 -11.76
N ILE A 37 4.79 -19.11 -10.75
CA ILE A 37 4.13 -18.70 -9.50
C ILE A 37 4.68 -17.34 -9.08
N ASP A 38 3.85 -16.54 -8.40
CA ASP A 38 4.29 -15.34 -7.69
C ASP A 38 4.52 -15.72 -6.22
N GLU A 39 5.78 -15.95 -5.85
CA GLU A 39 6.13 -16.34 -4.48
C GLU A 39 5.84 -15.25 -3.44
N THR A 40 5.64 -14.00 -3.86
CA THR A 40 5.37 -12.86 -2.97
C THR A 40 3.96 -12.90 -2.35
N LEU A 41 3.11 -13.82 -2.82
CA LEU A 41 1.78 -14.09 -2.29
C LEU A 41 1.78 -15.07 -1.10
N PHE A 42 2.95 -15.50 -0.63
CA PHE A 42 3.10 -16.50 0.42
C PHE A 42 3.86 -15.93 1.61
N ASP A 43 3.68 -16.52 2.78
CA ASP A 43 4.33 -16.08 4.02
C ASP A 43 5.67 -16.82 4.24
N ALA A 44 5.86 -17.96 3.56
CA ALA A 44 7.07 -18.77 3.62
C ALA A 44 7.19 -19.66 2.37
N VAL A 45 8.42 -19.97 1.98
CA VAL A 45 8.73 -20.90 0.89
C VAL A 45 9.54 -22.08 1.40
N ILE A 46 9.18 -23.29 0.97
CA ILE A 46 10.00 -24.49 1.15
C ILE A 46 10.46 -24.96 -0.23
N LEU A 47 11.77 -25.05 -0.42
CA LEU A 47 12.37 -25.63 -1.61
C LEU A 47 12.62 -27.11 -1.32
N SER A 48 11.86 -27.98 -1.98
CA SER A 48 11.88 -29.42 -1.69
C SER A 48 13.24 -30.05 -2.02
N PRO A 49 13.48 -31.31 -1.59
CA PRO A 49 14.51 -32.14 -2.20
C PRO A 49 14.27 -32.31 -3.70
N GLY A 50 15.22 -32.89 -4.41
CA GLY A 50 15.09 -33.21 -5.83
C GLY A 50 16.33 -33.95 -6.36
N PRO A 51 16.21 -34.58 -7.53
CA PRO A 51 17.36 -35.14 -8.23
C PRO A 51 18.20 -34.03 -8.88
N GLY A 52 19.38 -34.40 -9.40
CA GLY A 52 20.22 -33.49 -10.17
C GLY A 52 21.04 -32.54 -9.29
N HIS A 53 21.44 -31.41 -9.85
CA HIS A 53 22.36 -30.46 -9.22
C HIS A 53 21.79 -29.04 -9.21
N ALA A 54 21.81 -28.37 -8.05
CA ALA A 54 21.17 -27.05 -7.88
C ALA A 54 21.75 -25.94 -8.77
N GLY A 55 22.99 -26.09 -9.24
CA GLY A 55 23.63 -25.21 -10.24
C GLY A 55 23.22 -25.46 -11.70
N VAL A 56 22.37 -26.46 -11.98
CA VAL A 56 21.87 -26.76 -13.32
C VAL A 56 20.44 -26.25 -13.44
N ALA A 57 20.21 -25.28 -14.32
CA ALA A 57 18.91 -24.62 -14.45
C ALA A 57 17.74 -25.58 -14.78
N ALA A 58 18.00 -26.66 -15.52
CA ALA A 58 16.99 -27.66 -15.82
C ALA A 58 16.57 -28.51 -14.59
N ASP A 59 17.47 -28.67 -13.62
CA ASP A 59 17.22 -29.46 -12.40
C ASP A 59 16.57 -28.61 -11.30
N PHE A 60 16.90 -27.32 -11.26
CA PHE A 60 16.53 -26.43 -10.15
C PHE A 60 15.53 -25.30 -10.53
N GLY A 61 15.26 -25.14 -11.83
CA GLY A 61 14.17 -24.30 -12.33
C GLY A 61 14.15 -22.88 -11.74
N ILE A 62 12.97 -22.48 -11.27
CA ILE A 62 12.73 -21.16 -10.67
C ILE A 62 13.39 -20.96 -9.29
N CYS A 63 13.87 -22.02 -8.64
CA CYS A 63 14.33 -21.98 -7.24
C CYS A 63 15.53 -21.05 -7.04
N ALA A 64 16.50 -21.02 -7.95
CA ALA A 64 17.65 -20.12 -7.84
C ALA A 64 17.22 -18.66 -7.80
N GLY A 65 16.34 -18.28 -8.74
CA GLY A 65 15.79 -16.94 -8.76
C GLY A 65 14.94 -16.64 -7.52
N ILE A 66 14.18 -17.61 -6.99
CA ILE A 66 13.48 -17.45 -5.71
C ILE A 66 14.49 -17.16 -4.62
N ILE A 67 15.57 -17.92 -4.45
CA ILE A 67 16.55 -17.67 -3.37
C ILE A 67 17.19 -16.28 -3.47
N GLU A 68 17.52 -15.85 -4.70
CA GLU A 68 18.14 -14.55 -4.96
C GLU A 68 17.20 -13.37 -4.65
N ARG A 69 15.92 -13.52 -4.97
CA ARG A 69 14.93 -12.45 -4.85
C ARG A 69 13.99 -12.59 -3.68
N ALA A 70 13.98 -13.72 -2.96
CA ALA A 70 12.94 -14.04 -2.00
C ALA A 70 13.07 -13.18 -0.76
N LEU A 71 11.88 -12.71 -0.44
CA LEU A 71 11.51 -11.71 0.55
C LEU A 71 10.78 -12.32 1.72
N VAL A 72 10.52 -13.62 1.58
CA VAL A 72 9.82 -14.44 2.52
C VAL A 72 10.82 -15.46 3.06
N PRO A 73 10.66 -15.88 4.32
CA PRO A 73 11.39 -16.98 4.92
C PRO A 73 11.49 -18.21 4.01
N ILE A 74 12.71 -18.70 3.75
CA ILE A 74 12.97 -19.89 2.94
C ILE A 74 13.52 -21.02 3.82
N LEU A 75 12.98 -22.22 3.63
CA LEU A 75 13.61 -23.47 4.03
C LEU A 75 14.01 -24.29 2.80
N GLY A 76 15.31 -24.51 2.62
CA GLY A 76 15.84 -25.45 1.63
C GLY A 76 16.02 -26.84 2.22
N VAL A 77 15.47 -27.87 1.58
CA VAL A 77 15.68 -29.28 1.99
C VAL A 77 16.49 -30.00 0.93
N CYS A 78 17.59 -30.65 1.31
CA CYS A 78 18.50 -31.38 0.43
C CYS A 78 18.95 -30.58 -0.80
N LEU A 79 18.32 -30.74 -1.97
CA LEU A 79 18.60 -29.93 -3.17
C LEU A 79 18.34 -28.43 -2.92
N GLY A 80 17.26 -28.08 -2.20
CA GLY A 80 17.00 -26.70 -1.78
C GLY A 80 18.10 -26.13 -0.88
N HIS A 81 18.62 -26.93 0.06
CA HIS A 81 19.75 -26.54 0.93
C HIS A 81 21.01 -26.27 0.10
N GLN A 82 21.30 -27.11 -0.89
CA GLN A 82 22.42 -26.94 -1.81
C GLN A 82 22.26 -25.66 -2.67
N GLY A 83 21.04 -25.37 -3.12
CA GLY A 83 20.72 -24.14 -3.85
C GLY A 83 21.02 -22.89 -3.06
N ILE A 84 20.68 -22.85 -1.77
CA ILE A 84 20.97 -21.69 -0.90
C ILE A 84 22.47 -21.46 -0.81
N ALA A 85 23.26 -22.53 -0.60
CA ALA A 85 24.71 -22.41 -0.56
C ALA A 85 25.27 -21.85 -1.88
N LEU A 86 24.79 -22.32 -3.04
CA LEU A 86 25.26 -21.86 -4.35
C LEU A 86 24.87 -20.40 -4.65
N ALA A 87 23.64 -20.00 -4.35
CA ALA A 87 23.14 -18.65 -4.64
C ALA A 87 23.98 -17.55 -3.95
N HIS A 88 24.56 -17.88 -2.79
CA HIS A 88 25.40 -16.96 -2.03
C HIS A 88 26.92 -17.15 -2.26
N GLY A 89 27.30 -17.84 -3.34
CA GLY A 89 28.70 -17.99 -3.75
C GLY A 89 29.45 -19.17 -3.12
N GLY A 90 28.74 -20.10 -2.48
CA GLY A 90 29.29 -21.38 -2.05
C GLY A 90 29.49 -22.37 -3.21
N THR A 91 29.92 -23.60 -2.88
CA THR A 91 30.05 -24.69 -3.85
C THR A 91 29.38 -25.96 -3.36
N VAL A 92 28.88 -26.76 -4.31
CA VAL A 92 28.28 -28.08 -4.08
C VAL A 92 29.12 -29.12 -4.81
N GLY A 93 29.42 -30.22 -4.11
CA GLY A 93 30.26 -31.28 -4.63
C GLY A 93 29.81 -32.65 -4.11
N LEU A 94 30.47 -33.70 -4.59
CA LEU A 94 30.19 -35.07 -4.15
C LEU A 94 30.53 -35.25 -2.67
N ALA A 95 29.63 -35.91 -1.94
CA ALA A 95 29.92 -36.40 -0.60
C ALA A 95 31.02 -37.49 -0.68
N PRO A 96 31.83 -37.68 0.39
CA PRO A 96 32.85 -38.74 0.42
C PRO A 96 32.28 -40.14 0.15
N ARG A 97 31.02 -40.37 0.56
CA ARG A 97 30.25 -41.57 0.26
C ARG A 97 28.78 -41.18 0.01
N PRO A 98 28.11 -41.76 -1.00
CA PRO A 98 26.68 -41.59 -1.18
C PRO A 98 25.88 -42.28 -0.05
N VAL A 99 24.81 -41.64 0.41
CA VAL A 99 23.93 -42.16 1.46
C VAL A 99 22.48 -42.13 0.99
N HIS A 100 21.77 -43.26 1.11
CA HIS A 100 20.38 -43.39 0.66
C HIS A 100 19.55 -44.17 1.68
N GLY A 101 18.79 -43.45 2.51
CA GLY A 101 17.89 -44.03 3.51
C GLY A 101 18.58 -44.47 4.79
N GLU A 102 19.80 -44.00 5.05
CA GLU A 102 20.51 -44.28 6.30
C GLU A 102 20.32 -43.14 7.29
N ALA A 103 20.16 -43.49 8.56
CA ALA A 103 20.21 -42.54 9.66
C ALA A 103 21.67 -42.21 9.99
N SER A 104 21.96 -40.93 10.20
CA SER A 104 23.25 -40.46 10.73
C SER A 104 23.01 -39.57 11.93
N GLU A 105 23.97 -39.56 12.85
CA GLU A 105 23.95 -38.60 13.95
C GLU A 105 24.25 -37.20 13.43
N ILE A 106 23.37 -36.26 13.76
CA ILE A 106 23.48 -34.83 13.48
C ILE A 106 23.79 -34.11 14.79
N THR A 107 24.78 -33.23 14.77
CA THR A 107 25.13 -32.32 15.87
C THR A 107 24.83 -30.88 15.45
N HIS A 108 24.00 -30.16 16.21
CA HIS A 108 23.62 -28.77 15.90
C HIS A 108 24.15 -27.74 16.91
N SER A 109 24.27 -26.48 16.49
CA SER A 109 24.78 -25.36 17.31
C SER A 109 23.78 -24.82 18.33
N GLY A 110 22.50 -25.16 18.19
CA GLY A 110 21.41 -24.60 18.99
C GLY A 110 20.76 -23.37 18.33
N ALA A 111 21.03 -23.16 17.03
CA ALA A 111 20.34 -22.17 16.21
C ALA A 111 18.82 -22.32 16.28
N ALA A 112 18.09 -21.24 15.99
CA ALA A 112 16.65 -21.16 16.23
C ALA A 112 15.82 -22.22 15.47
N LEU A 113 16.30 -22.68 14.31
CA LEU A 113 15.69 -23.79 13.57
C LEU A 113 15.65 -25.10 14.39
N PHE A 114 16.59 -25.27 15.32
CA PHE A 114 16.73 -26.44 16.20
C PHE A 114 16.25 -26.18 17.64
N ALA A 115 15.44 -25.14 17.86
CA ALA A 115 14.83 -24.89 19.17
C ALA A 115 14.08 -26.13 19.68
N ASP A 116 14.26 -26.44 20.97
CA ASP A 116 13.68 -27.61 21.65
C ASP A 116 14.06 -28.98 21.06
N ILE A 117 15.15 -29.06 20.29
CA ILE A 117 15.74 -30.31 19.79
C ILE A 117 17.03 -30.61 20.57
N PRO A 118 17.27 -31.87 20.98
CA PRO A 118 18.55 -32.25 21.59
C PRO A 118 19.71 -32.01 20.62
N THR A 119 20.83 -31.50 21.16
CA THR A 119 22.05 -31.16 20.39
C THR A 119 22.51 -32.28 19.45
N HIS A 120 22.31 -33.54 19.85
CA HIS A 120 22.56 -34.72 19.04
C HIS A 120 21.23 -35.45 18.77
N PHE A 121 20.95 -35.75 17.50
CA PHE A 121 19.78 -36.51 17.09
C PHE A 121 20.04 -37.30 15.81
N GLN A 122 19.19 -38.29 15.51
CA GLN A 122 19.30 -39.10 14.30
C GLN A 122 18.45 -38.52 13.17
N ALA A 123 19.03 -38.29 12.01
CA ALA A 123 18.31 -37.83 10.81
C ALA A 123 18.63 -38.71 9.59
N VAL A 124 17.64 -38.88 8.70
CA VAL A 124 17.81 -39.71 7.49
C VAL A 124 18.36 -38.89 6.34
N ARG A 125 19.32 -39.48 5.61
CA ARG A 125 20.00 -38.87 4.47
C ARG A 125 19.68 -39.62 3.18
N TYR A 126 19.42 -38.87 2.10
CA TYR A 126 19.25 -39.38 0.73
C TYR A 126 20.04 -38.54 -0.27
N HIS A 127 21.33 -38.31 0.00
CA HIS A 127 22.14 -37.42 -0.81
C HIS A 127 23.49 -38.03 -1.18
N SER A 128 23.91 -37.73 -2.41
CA SER A 128 25.25 -38.02 -2.93
C SER A 128 26.12 -36.77 -3.04
N MET A 129 25.54 -35.60 -2.78
CA MET A 129 26.19 -34.30 -2.84
C MET A 129 25.98 -33.52 -1.54
N VAL A 130 26.87 -32.57 -1.28
CA VAL A 130 26.84 -31.69 -0.11
C VAL A 130 27.40 -30.32 -0.48
N ALA A 131 27.03 -29.29 0.27
CA ALA A 131 27.74 -28.02 0.23
C ALA A 131 29.18 -28.21 0.76
N THR A 132 30.18 -27.87 -0.05
CA THR A 132 31.61 -28.12 0.22
C THR A 132 32.37 -26.86 0.62
N GLN A 133 32.00 -25.71 0.07
CA GLN A 133 32.52 -24.40 0.50
C GLN A 133 31.34 -23.53 0.90
N ILE A 134 31.42 -22.97 2.10
CA ILE A 134 30.37 -22.12 2.66
C ILE A 134 30.89 -20.68 2.65
N PRO A 135 30.15 -19.73 2.04
CA PRO A 135 30.54 -18.33 1.98
C PRO A 135 30.44 -17.68 3.37
N ASP A 136 31.14 -16.55 3.57
CA ASP A 136 31.13 -15.82 4.84
C ASP A 136 29.74 -15.28 5.22
N SER A 137 28.82 -15.16 4.27
CA SER A 137 27.43 -14.75 4.53
C SER A 137 26.57 -15.86 5.16
N ILE A 138 27.07 -17.09 5.23
CA ILE A 138 26.34 -18.26 5.76
C ILE A 138 27.03 -18.82 7.01
N THR A 139 26.23 -19.18 8.00
CA THR A 139 26.66 -19.91 9.20
C THR A 139 26.26 -21.37 9.07
N VAL A 140 27.20 -22.29 9.31
CA VAL A 140 26.88 -23.72 9.43
C VAL A 140 26.27 -23.96 10.81
N THR A 141 25.05 -24.48 10.86
CA THR A 141 24.28 -24.65 12.10
C THR A 141 24.14 -26.12 12.52
N ALA A 142 24.45 -27.07 11.64
CA ALA A 142 24.58 -28.48 12.01
C ALA A 142 25.57 -29.24 11.12
N THR A 143 26.20 -30.28 11.67
CA THR A 143 27.08 -31.20 10.94
C THR A 143 26.76 -32.65 11.25
N SER A 144 27.13 -33.57 10.37
CA SER A 144 27.08 -35.01 10.65
C SER A 144 28.27 -35.45 11.51
N GLU A 145 28.25 -36.69 12.01
CA GLU A 145 29.41 -37.34 12.66
C GLU A 145 30.70 -37.30 11.82
N ASP A 146 30.58 -37.41 10.49
CA ASP A 146 31.70 -37.31 9.55
C ASP A 146 32.11 -35.86 9.19
N GLY A 147 31.54 -34.85 9.87
CA GLY A 147 31.86 -33.43 9.66
C GLY A 147 31.27 -32.80 8.40
N LEU A 148 30.31 -33.44 7.73
CA LEU A 148 29.62 -32.88 6.57
C LEU A 148 28.62 -31.81 6.99
N VAL A 149 28.45 -30.76 6.19
CA VAL A 149 27.48 -29.68 6.43
C VAL A 149 26.06 -30.24 6.31
N MET A 150 25.31 -30.18 7.41
CA MET A 150 23.97 -30.74 7.51
C MET A 150 22.89 -29.68 7.70
N ALA A 151 23.24 -28.48 8.18
CA ALA A 151 22.37 -27.34 8.14
C ALA A 151 23.13 -26.03 8.00
N LEU A 152 22.45 -25.05 7.40
CA LEU A 152 22.95 -23.70 7.16
C LEU A 152 21.88 -22.65 7.51
N GLU A 153 22.37 -21.45 7.82
CA GLU A 153 21.57 -20.26 8.10
C GLU A 153 22.28 -19.04 7.50
N HIS A 154 21.58 -18.25 6.69
CA HIS A 154 22.12 -16.98 6.19
C HIS A 154 22.18 -15.96 7.32
N LYS A 155 23.25 -15.17 7.40
CA LYS A 155 23.49 -14.25 8.52
C LYS A 155 22.53 -13.05 8.58
N SER A 156 22.01 -12.62 7.43
CA SER A 156 21.16 -11.42 7.31
C SER A 156 19.84 -11.66 6.57
N LEU A 157 19.63 -12.84 5.98
CA LEU A 157 18.43 -13.16 5.19
C LEU A 157 17.70 -14.31 5.89
N PRO A 158 16.36 -14.38 5.81
CA PRO A 158 15.59 -15.43 6.47
C PRO A 158 15.66 -16.74 5.65
N GLN A 159 16.86 -17.26 5.46
CA GLN A 159 17.12 -18.44 4.66
C GLN A 159 17.82 -19.49 5.49
N TRP A 160 17.17 -20.64 5.64
CA TRP A 160 17.69 -21.79 6.34
C TRP A 160 17.70 -22.99 5.40
N GLY A 161 18.59 -23.94 5.65
CA GLY A 161 18.57 -25.18 4.90
C GLY A 161 19.02 -26.36 5.71
N VAL A 162 18.47 -27.54 5.42
CA VAL A 162 18.89 -28.83 5.97
C VAL A 162 19.24 -29.79 4.84
N GLN A 163 20.39 -30.46 4.93
CA GLN A 163 20.85 -31.40 3.90
C GLN A 163 20.18 -32.78 4.03
N PHE A 164 19.72 -33.13 5.24
CA PHE A 164 18.95 -34.33 5.52
C PHE A 164 17.45 -34.12 5.24
N HIS A 165 16.67 -35.20 5.33
CA HIS A 165 15.25 -35.23 5.01
C HIS A 165 14.40 -35.24 6.29
N PRO A 166 13.96 -34.08 6.81
CA PRO A 166 13.12 -34.01 8.00
C PRO A 166 11.78 -34.73 7.83
N GLU A 167 11.30 -34.88 6.59
CA GLU A 167 10.07 -35.59 6.25
C GLU A 167 10.20 -37.12 6.27
N SER A 168 11.43 -37.66 6.37
CA SER A 168 11.66 -39.10 6.38
C SER A 168 11.28 -39.72 7.73
N ILE A 169 10.45 -40.76 7.68
CA ILE A 169 9.90 -41.44 8.87
C ILE A 169 10.95 -42.10 9.77
N GLY A 170 12.14 -42.38 9.24
CA GLY A 170 13.25 -42.95 10.01
C GLY A 170 14.05 -41.91 10.82
N GLY A 171 13.77 -40.61 10.61
CA GLY A 171 14.44 -39.51 11.29
C GLY A 171 13.71 -39.09 12.56
N GLN A 172 14.43 -38.40 13.45
CA GLN A 172 13.86 -37.79 14.65
C GLN A 172 13.58 -36.30 14.42
N PHE A 173 12.57 -35.77 15.11
CA PHE A 173 12.26 -34.33 15.21
C PHE A 173 11.89 -33.60 13.90
N GLY A 174 11.60 -34.31 12.82
CA GLY A 174 11.15 -33.73 11.55
C GLY A 174 10.04 -32.67 11.68
N HIS A 175 8.93 -33.02 12.33
CA HIS A 175 7.84 -32.09 12.62
C HIS A 175 8.28 -30.87 13.43
N GLN A 176 9.20 -31.04 14.37
CA GLN A 176 9.67 -29.93 15.21
C GLN A 176 10.53 -28.95 14.38
N ILE A 177 11.39 -29.44 13.49
CA ILE A 177 12.18 -28.60 12.57
C ILE A 177 11.24 -27.78 11.67
N ILE A 178 10.25 -28.43 11.05
CA ILE A 178 9.27 -27.73 10.22
C ILE A 178 8.50 -26.71 11.07
N ARG A 179 8.04 -27.08 12.28
CA ARG A 179 7.36 -26.14 13.19
C ARG A 179 8.21 -24.93 13.55
N ASN A 180 9.49 -25.14 13.84
CA ASN A 180 10.43 -24.07 14.17
C ASN A 180 10.62 -23.12 12.99
N PHE A 181 10.81 -23.64 11.78
CA PHE A 181 10.87 -22.82 10.57
C PHE A 181 9.59 -22.00 10.38
N LEU A 182 8.41 -22.62 10.50
CA LEU A 182 7.13 -21.92 10.34
C LEU A 182 6.93 -20.84 11.43
N ASN A 183 7.42 -21.06 12.65
CA ASN A 183 7.40 -20.05 13.71
C ASN A 183 8.38 -18.90 13.43
N LEU A 184 9.59 -19.21 12.94
CA LEU A 184 10.54 -18.19 12.48
C LEU A 184 9.92 -17.37 11.35
N ALA A 185 9.21 -18.03 10.43
CA ALA A 185 8.59 -17.35 9.32
C ALA A 185 7.48 -16.39 9.76
N ARG A 186 6.61 -16.83 10.69
CA ARG A 186 5.54 -15.97 11.24
C ARG A 186 6.06 -14.75 11.99
N ASN A 187 7.22 -14.86 12.60
CA ASN A 187 7.81 -13.81 13.42
C ASN A 187 8.86 -13.01 12.65
N TYR A 188 9.07 -13.30 11.36
CA TYR A 188 10.01 -12.55 10.56
C TYR A 188 9.45 -11.16 10.28
N THR A 189 10.19 -10.16 10.74
CA THR A 189 9.94 -8.76 10.38
C THR A 189 11.10 -8.27 9.55
N TRP A 190 10.75 -7.56 8.50
CA TRP A 190 11.71 -6.89 7.66
C TRP A 190 12.40 -5.75 8.40
N GLU A 191 13.69 -5.59 8.11
CA GLU A 191 14.45 -4.45 8.56
C GLU A 191 14.42 -3.36 7.50
N ILE A 192 14.17 -2.13 7.92
CA ILE A 192 14.35 -0.95 7.08
C ILE A 192 15.68 -0.32 7.47
N SER A 193 16.62 -0.31 6.53
CA SER A 193 17.81 0.51 6.63
C SER A 193 17.44 1.96 6.34
N GLU A 194 18.00 2.88 7.14
CA GLU A 194 17.71 4.30 7.04
C GLU A 194 19.00 5.12 7.05
N LYS A 195 19.11 6.12 6.17
CA LYS A 195 20.19 7.11 6.19
C LYS A 195 19.61 8.52 6.19
N THR A 196 20.08 9.33 7.14
CA THR A 196 19.69 10.74 7.25
C THR A 196 20.81 11.64 6.75
N ILE A 197 20.48 12.54 5.83
CA ILE A 197 21.39 13.54 5.29
C ILE A 197 20.89 14.93 5.68
N SER A 198 21.70 15.68 6.41
CA SER A 198 21.42 17.09 6.73
C SER A 198 21.60 17.97 5.49
N LEU A 199 20.58 18.00 4.64
CA LEU A 199 20.52 18.74 3.39
C LEU A 199 19.12 19.29 3.19
N LYS A 200 19.03 20.58 2.84
CA LYS A 200 17.77 21.21 2.46
C LYS A 200 17.61 21.18 0.94
N VAL A 201 16.57 20.50 0.47
CA VAL A 201 16.28 20.32 -0.95
C VAL A 201 14.85 20.72 -1.28
N ASP A 202 14.57 21.01 -2.56
CA ASP A 202 13.22 21.15 -3.07
C ASP A 202 12.70 19.76 -3.49
N PRO A 203 11.59 19.24 -2.93
CA PRO A 203 11.00 17.98 -3.36
C PRO A 203 10.76 17.90 -4.88
N ALA A 204 10.46 19.02 -5.55
CA ALA A 204 10.31 19.05 -7.01
C ALA A 204 11.62 18.71 -7.73
N ALA A 205 12.74 19.27 -7.27
CA ALA A 205 14.05 18.99 -7.82
C ALA A 205 14.45 17.53 -7.60
N VAL A 206 14.15 16.99 -6.41
CA VAL A 206 14.40 15.58 -6.08
C VAL A 206 13.59 14.67 -7.01
N PHE A 207 12.28 14.86 -7.07
CA PHE A 207 11.40 14.01 -7.88
C PHE A 207 11.78 14.04 -9.35
N GLU A 208 12.04 15.23 -9.90
CA GLU A 208 12.40 15.36 -11.30
C GLU A 208 13.76 14.72 -11.63
N THR A 209 14.74 14.83 -10.73
CA THR A 209 16.07 14.25 -10.95
C THR A 209 16.06 12.74 -10.85
N LEU A 210 15.34 12.18 -9.87
CA LEU A 210 15.42 10.76 -9.51
C LEU A 210 14.31 9.90 -10.14
N PHE A 211 13.10 10.44 -10.33
CA PHE A 211 11.91 9.62 -10.58
C PHE A 211 11.10 10.00 -11.83
N ALA A 212 11.35 11.15 -12.46
CA ALA A 212 10.54 11.63 -13.60
C ALA A 212 10.54 10.71 -14.84
N ASN A 213 11.55 9.85 -14.99
CA ASN A 213 11.63 8.91 -16.10
C ASN A 213 11.04 7.52 -15.76
N SER A 214 10.57 7.33 -14.53
CA SER A 214 10.01 6.05 -14.10
C SER A 214 8.56 5.92 -14.60
N THR A 215 8.19 4.71 -15.04
CA THR A 215 6.82 4.43 -15.48
C THR A 215 5.84 4.29 -14.30
N HIS A 216 6.37 4.06 -13.10
CA HIS A 216 5.60 3.92 -11.87
C HIS A 216 6.31 4.67 -10.75
N ALA A 217 5.84 5.87 -10.42
CA ALA A 217 6.44 6.75 -9.42
C ALA A 217 5.37 7.45 -8.58
N PHE A 218 5.73 7.81 -7.36
CA PHE A 218 4.85 8.53 -6.45
C PHE A 218 5.57 9.70 -5.77
N TRP A 219 4.79 10.74 -5.53
CA TRP A 219 5.11 11.83 -4.63
C TRP A 219 3.88 12.08 -3.78
N LEU A 220 4.01 11.90 -2.46
CA LEU A 220 2.99 12.24 -1.48
C LEU A 220 3.47 13.39 -0.59
N ASP A 221 2.70 14.47 -0.49
CA ASP A 221 2.90 15.50 0.53
C ASP A 221 2.07 15.14 1.77
N GLY A 222 2.70 15.19 2.95
CA GLY A 222 2.04 14.96 4.24
C GLY A 222 1.72 16.25 4.99
N ALA A 223 0.71 16.20 5.87
CA ALA A 223 0.27 17.35 6.67
C ALA A 223 1.35 17.91 7.61
N THR A 224 2.39 17.13 7.94
CA THR A 224 3.54 17.55 8.75
C THR A 224 4.59 18.32 7.95
N GLY A 225 4.41 18.46 6.63
CA GLY A 225 5.37 19.10 5.72
C GLY A 225 6.43 18.15 5.14
N THR A 226 6.35 16.85 5.44
CA THR A 226 7.22 15.82 4.84
C THR A 226 6.69 15.44 3.46
N SER A 227 7.56 15.37 2.45
CA SER A 227 7.23 14.80 1.14
C SER A 227 7.88 13.42 0.99
N TYR A 228 7.09 12.39 0.72
CA TYR A 228 7.58 11.05 0.42
C TYR A 228 7.62 10.83 -1.10
N LEU A 229 8.79 10.45 -1.60
CA LEU A 229 9.08 10.29 -3.02
C LEU A 229 9.64 8.88 -3.27
N GLY A 230 9.23 8.23 -4.34
CA GLY A 230 9.78 6.93 -4.71
C GLY A 230 9.20 6.42 -6.02
N ASP A 231 9.65 5.22 -6.41
CA ASP A 231 9.24 4.59 -7.66
C ASP A 231 9.30 3.07 -7.57
N ALA A 232 8.98 2.40 -8.68
CA ALA A 232 8.97 0.95 -8.76
C ALA A 232 10.28 0.33 -9.26
N SER A 233 11.42 1.05 -9.18
CA SER A 233 12.72 0.53 -9.60
C SER A 233 13.38 -0.41 -8.57
N GLY A 234 12.78 -0.49 -7.38
CA GLY A 234 13.08 -1.42 -6.29
C GLY A 234 13.44 -2.85 -6.70
N PRO A 235 14.48 -3.50 -6.14
CA PRO A 235 14.65 -4.94 -6.32
C PRO A 235 13.46 -5.75 -5.78
N LEU A 236 12.70 -5.17 -4.84
CA LEU A 236 11.53 -5.78 -4.20
C LEU A 236 10.23 -5.10 -4.62
N SER A 237 10.27 -4.14 -5.56
CA SER A 237 9.08 -3.43 -5.94
C SER A 237 8.11 -4.32 -6.70
N ARG A 238 6.82 -4.08 -6.48
CA ARG A 238 5.70 -4.82 -7.05
C ARG A 238 4.62 -3.82 -7.46
N ILE A 239 3.83 -4.18 -8.46
CA ILE A 239 2.66 -3.40 -8.88
C ILE A 239 1.42 -4.26 -8.66
N LYS A 240 0.43 -3.74 -7.93
CA LYS A 240 -0.91 -4.34 -7.85
C LYS A 240 -1.90 -3.42 -8.53
N THR A 241 -2.55 -3.96 -9.55
CA THR A 241 -3.69 -3.36 -10.23
C THR A 241 -4.91 -4.23 -9.96
N HIS A 242 -6.07 -3.61 -9.80
CA HIS A 242 -7.29 -4.30 -9.41
C HIS A 242 -8.52 -3.70 -10.07
N HIS A 243 -9.41 -4.56 -10.55
CA HIS A 243 -10.79 -4.19 -10.85
C HIS A 243 -11.75 -4.92 -9.93
N VAL A 244 -12.80 -4.21 -9.52
CA VAL A 244 -13.87 -4.80 -8.72
C VAL A 244 -14.44 -6.03 -9.45
N GLY A 245 -14.47 -7.15 -8.73
CA GLY A 245 -14.95 -8.43 -9.23
C GLY A 245 -13.86 -9.42 -9.65
N ASP A 246 -12.57 -9.03 -9.61
CA ASP A 246 -11.45 -9.93 -9.85
C ASP A 246 -11.22 -10.86 -8.63
N ASP A 247 -10.74 -10.31 -7.52
CA ASP A 247 -10.56 -10.93 -6.20
C ASP A 247 -11.01 -9.98 -5.06
N ASP A 248 -10.86 -10.34 -3.77
CA ASP A 248 -11.11 -9.40 -2.66
C ASP A 248 -9.81 -8.65 -2.34
N PHE A 249 -9.70 -7.40 -2.82
CA PHE A 249 -8.50 -6.60 -2.72
C PHE A 249 -8.14 -6.28 -1.27
N PHE A 250 -9.14 -5.96 -0.43
CA PHE A 250 -8.89 -5.62 0.97
C PHE A 250 -8.38 -6.83 1.75
N THR A 251 -8.91 -8.03 1.48
CA THR A 251 -8.38 -9.27 2.08
C THR A 251 -6.96 -9.54 1.58
N TRP A 252 -6.69 -9.42 0.27
CA TRP A 252 -5.33 -9.57 -0.27
C TRP A 252 -4.34 -8.59 0.36
N LEU A 253 -4.69 -7.31 0.46
CA LEU A 253 -3.82 -6.26 1.01
C LEU A 253 -3.53 -6.50 2.50
N LYS A 254 -4.53 -6.94 3.26
CA LYS A 254 -4.39 -7.32 4.66
C LYS A 254 -3.40 -8.48 4.83
N ASP A 255 -3.54 -9.53 4.01
CA ASP A 255 -2.68 -10.70 4.07
C ASP A 255 -1.24 -10.35 3.64
N ASP A 256 -1.08 -9.52 2.61
CA ASP A 256 0.23 -9.06 2.13
C ASP A 256 0.97 -8.22 3.18
N LEU A 257 0.31 -7.25 3.81
CA LEU A 257 0.92 -6.44 4.87
C LEU A 257 1.28 -7.27 6.10
N ALA A 258 0.45 -8.26 6.45
CA ALA A 258 0.74 -9.17 7.56
C ALA A 258 1.98 -10.04 7.30
N ALA A 259 2.23 -10.41 6.03
CA ALA A 259 3.40 -11.19 5.62
C ALA A 259 4.68 -10.35 5.50
N ASN A 260 4.56 -9.03 5.32
CA ASN A 260 5.68 -8.13 5.03
C ASN A 260 5.96 -7.10 6.14
N ALA A 261 5.63 -7.42 7.40
CA ALA A 261 5.68 -6.47 8.50
C ALA A 261 7.10 -5.95 8.82
N VAL A 262 7.21 -4.69 9.21
CA VAL A 262 8.44 -4.06 9.73
C VAL A 262 8.23 -3.56 11.16
N SER A 263 9.32 -3.24 11.85
CA SER A 263 9.23 -2.54 13.12
C SER A 263 8.68 -1.10 12.96
N PRO A 264 7.80 -0.62 13.87
CA PRO A 264 7.27 0.73 13.86
C PRO A 264 8.33 1.82 13.78
N GLY A 265 8.02 2.90 13.06
CA GLY A 265 8.90 4.06 12.94
C GLY A 265 8.14 5.36 12.69
N GLN A 266 8.87 6.41 12.27
CA GLN A 266 8.27 7.73 12.06
C GLN A 266 7.75 7.91 10.63
N GLY A 267 6.43 8.08 10.51
CA GLY A 267 5.74 8.39 9.25
C GLY A 267 5.63 7.17 8.35
N PHE A 268 5.75 7.36 7.03
CA PHE A 268 5.71 6.25 6.07
C PHE A 268 6.91 5.31 6.27
N ARG A 269 6.65 4.01 6.45
CA ARG A 269 7.66 2.95 6.63
C ARG A 269 7.61 1.95 5.49
N LEU A 270 7.64 2.47 4.26
CA LEU A 270 7.64 1.68 3.02
C LEU A 270 6.36 0.84 2.88
N GLY A 271 6.17 0.15 1.76
CA GLY A 271 4.95 -0.62 1.48
C GLY A 271 4.11 -0.03 0.35
N TRP A 272 2.80 -0.17 0.42
CA TRP A 272 1.91 0.12 -0.71
C TRP A 272 1.54 1.60 -0.80
N VAL A 273 1.80 2.23 -1.95
CA VAL A 273 1.45 3.62 -2.26
C VAL A 273 0.59 3.67 -3.51
N GLY A 274 -0.56 4.34 -3.46
CA GLY A 274 -1.50 4.34 -4.58
C GLY A 274 -2.86 4.90 -4.23
N TYR A 275 -3.89 4.43 -4.95
CA TYR A 275 -5.27 4.86 -4.76
C TYR A 275 -6.26 3.70 -4.71
N LEU A 276 -7.35 3.92 -3.99
CA LEU A 276 -8.62 3.21 -4.04
C LEU A 276 -9.64 4.11 -4.75
N GLY A 277 -10.17 3.70 -5.89
CA GLY A 277 -11.25 4.39 -6.60
C GLY A 277 -12.60 4.21 -5.90
N TYR A 278 -13.57 5.05 -6.22
CA TYR A 278 -14.89 5.06 -5.58
C TYR A 278 -15.64 3.74 -5.73
N GLU A 279 -15.54 3.09 -6.88
CA GLU A 279 -16.19 1.81 -7.16
C GLU A 279 -15.72 0.67 -6.24
N MET A 280 -14.57 0.79 -5.55
CA MET A 280 -14.17 -0.10 -4.45
C MET A 280 -15.22 -0.19 -3.32
N LYS A 281 -16.24 0.70 -3.32
CA LYS A 281 -17.44 0.57 -2.49
C LYS A 281 -18.10 -0.82 -2.59
N ALA A 282 -17.99 -1.51 -3.73
CA ALA A 282 -18.50 -2.87 -3.89
C ALA A 282 -17.91 -3.84 -2.87
N GLU A 283 -16.60 -3.76 -2.67
CA GLU A 283 -15.88 -4.62 -1.74
C GLU A 283 -16.04 -4.15 -0.29
N SER A 284 -16.60 -2.96 -0.07
CA SER A 284 -17.04 -2.45 1.23
C SER A 284 -18.54 -2.71 1.52
N GLY A 285 -19.22 -3.47 0.66
CA GLY A 285 -20.60 -3.94 0.88
C GLY A 285 -21.69 -3.11 0.20
N ALA A 286 -21.34 -2.21 -0.71
CA ALA A 286 -22.30 -1.49 -1.56
C ALA A 286 -22.57 -2.23 -2.86
N ALA A 287 -23.68 -1.90 -3.54
CA ALA A 287 -23.86 -2.29 -4.94
C ALA A 287 -23.01 -1.39 -5.86
N VAL A 288 -22.72 -1.88 -7.07
CA VAL A 288 -22.07 -1.13 -8.13
C VAL A 288 -22.91 -1.24 -9.40
N HIS A 289 -23.36 -0.10 -9.90
CA HIS A 289 -24.12 0.01 -11.15
C HIS A 289 -23.28 0.51 -12.32
N HIS A 290 -22.22 1.27 -12.04
CA HIS A 290 -21.33 1.87 -13.02
C HIS A 290 -19.94 1.24 -12.93
N LYS A 291 -19.27 1.03 -14.06
CA LYS A 291 -17.92 0.47 -14.11
C LYS A 291 -16.95 1.47 -14.73
N SER A 292 -15.87 1.78 -14.01
CA SER A 292 -14.75 2.55 -14.51
C SER A 292 -13.99 1.77 -15.59
N SER A 293 -13.49 2.46 -16.62
CA SER A 293 -12.54 1.90 -17.57
C SER A 293 -11.11 1.84 -17.01
N LEU A 294 -10.82 2.65 -15.99
CA LEU A 294 -9.54 2.64 -15.25
C LEU A 294 -9.61 1.64 -14.09
N PRO A 295 -8.46 1.12 -13.61
CA PRO A 295 -8.41 0.27 -12.43
C PRO A 295 -9.07 0.91 -11.21
N ASP A 296 -9.80 0.11 -10.45
CA ASP A 296 -10.48 0.52 -9.21
C ASP A 296 -9.49 0.58 -8.03
N ALA A 297 -8.36 -0.11 -8.09
CA ALA A 297 -7.21 0.16 -7.25
C ALA A 297 -5.89 -0.05 -8.01
N HIS A 298 -4.89 0.79 -7.73
CA HIS A 298 -3.57 0.69 -8.37
C HIS A 298 -2.50 1.20 -7.40
N PHE A 299 -1.59 0.30 -7.02
CA PHE A 299 -0.58 0.54 -6.00
C PHE A 299 0.82 0.09 -6.42
N ILE A 300 1.82 0.85 -5.99
CA ILE A 300 3.25 0.53 -6.03
C ILE A 300 3.65 0.02 -4.66
N PHE A 301 4.26 -1.16 -4.59
CA PHE A 301 5.01 -1.57 -3.40
C PHE A 301 6.36 -0.87 -3.44
N ALA A 302 6.49 0.18 -2.64
CA ALA A 302 7.71 0.95 -2.48
C ALA A 302 8.60 0.26 -1.45
N ASP A 303 9.64 -0.41 -1.92
CA ASP A 303 10.68 -1.03 -1.09
C ASP A 303 11.82 -0.06 -0.76
N ARG A 304 11.78 1.12 -1.37
CA ARG A 304 12.68 2.24 -1.19
C ARG A 304 11.91 3.54 -1.31
N ALA A 305 12.25 4.53 -0.51
CA ALA A 305 11.67 5.86 -0.58
C ALA A 305 12.60 6.92 -0.03
N ILE A 306 12.35 8.16 -0.44
CA ILE A 306 13.01 9.36 0.04
C ILE A 306 11.96 10.19 0.78
N ALA A 307 12.20 10.50 2.04
CA ALA A 307 11.43 11.48 2.80
C ALA A 307 12.19 12.81 2.81
N VAL A 308 11.64 13.84 2.17
CA VAL A 308 12.17 15.19 2.21
C VAL A 308 11.49 15.95 3.35
N GLU A 309 12.28 16.39 4.31
CA GLU A 309 11.84 17.17 5.47
C GLU A 309 12.43 18.59 5.43
N SER A 310 12.07 19.42 6.40
CA SER A 310 12.36 20.86 6.36
C SER A 310 13.85 21.21 6.36
N ASP A 311 14.68 20.36 6.97
CA ASP A 311 16.11 20.57 7.24
C ASP A 311 16.99 19.37 6.89
N HIS A 312 16.39 18.22 6.55
CA HIS A 312 17.11 17.00 6.20
C HIS A 312 16.32 16.12 5.23
N VAL A 313 17.01 15.13 4.67
CA VAL A 313 16.44 14.08 3.82
C VAL A 313 16.69 12.73 4.48
N ARG A 314 15.66 11.87 4.55
CA ARG A 314 15.80 10.48 5.00
C ARG A 314 15.63 9.54 3.82
N LEU A 315 16.58 8.65 3.64
CA LEU A 315 16.53 7.57 2.67
C LEU A 315 16.16 6.29 3.41
N MET A 316 15.14 5.59 2.93
CA MET A 316 14.66 4.34 3.52
C MET A 316 14.71 3.24 2.47
N ALA A 317 15.20 2.06 2.84
CA ALA A 317 15.19 0.88 2.00
C ALA A 317 14.92 -0.37 2.84
N ILE A 318 14.17 -1.32 2.28
CA ILE A 318 14.04 -2.65 2.88
C ILE A 318 15.36 -3.41 2.67
N GLY A 319 15.89 -3.99 3.76
CA GLY A 319 17.18 -4.68 3.78
C GLY A 319 18.37 -3.73 3.59
N GLU A 320 19.56 -4.29 3.37
CA GLU A 320 20.77 -3.50 3.10
C GLU A 320 20.88 -3.15 1.61
N GLN A 321 20.81 -1.86 1.29
CA GLN A 321 20.92 -1.34 -0.08
C GLN A 321 21.97 -0.22 -0.20
N GLU A 322 23.20 -0.52 0.25
CA GLU A 322 24.30 0.45 0.33
C GLU A 322 24.64 1.16 -0.98
N GLN A 323 24.59 0.45 -2.10
CA GLN A 323 24.84 1.04 -3.42
C GLN A 323 23.77 2.10 -3.76
N TRP A 324 22.48 1.77 -3.58
CA TRP A 324 21.38 2.69 -3.83
C TRP A 324 21.48 3.95 -2.95
N PHE A 325 21.82 3.78 -1.67
CA PHE A 325 22.06 4.91 -0.79
C PHE A 325 23.19 5.81 -1.29
N ALA A 326 24.34 5.23 -1.66
CA ALA A 326 25.50 6.01 -2.12
C ALA A 326 25.17 6.82 -3.39
N GLU A 327 24.55 6.18 -4.39
CA GLU A 327 24.14 6.81 -5.65
C GLU A 327 23.10 7.92 -5.42
N THR A 328 22.10 7.66 -4.56
CA THR A 328 21.05 8.64 -4.26
C THR A 328 21.62 9.86 -3.54
N ILE A 329 22.57 9.68 -2.61
CA ILE A 329 23.22 10.78 -1.90
C ILE A 329 24.02 11.66 -2.87
N GLU A 330 24.74 11.07 -3.83
CA GLU A 330 25.48 11.81 -4.85
C GLU A 330 24.51 12.65 -5.72
N GLN A 331 23.39 12.07 -6.14
CA GLN A 331 22.39 12.77 -6.94
C GLN A 331 21.70 13.90 -6.17
N LEU A 332 21.42 13.71 -4.87
CA LEU A 332 20.87 14.76 -4.00
C LEU A 332 21.81 15.97 -3.85
N GLN A 333 23.12 15.77 -3.95
CA GLN A 333 24.10 16.86 -3.93
C GLN A 333 24.21 17.59 -5.28
N ALA A 334 23.77 16.96 -6.37
CA ALA A 334 23.86 17.46 -7.74
C ALA A 334 22.49 17.80 -8.35
N LEU A 335 21.49 18.14 -7.52
CA LEU A 335 20.13 18.45 -7.98
C LEU A 335 20.11 19.62 -8.96
N LYS A 336 19.32 19.46 -10.02
CA LYS A 336 19.02 20.52 -10.98
C LYS A 336 17.81 21.31 -10.51
N ALA A 337 17.71 22.56 -10.96
CA ALA A 337 16.46 23.31 -10.78
C ALA A 337 15.32 22.58 -11.48
N PRO A 338 14.13 22.47 -10.85
CA PRO A 338 12.98 21.82 -11.46
C PRO A 338 12.52 22.59 -12.69
N ARG A 339 11.87 21.90 -13.63
CA ARG A 339 11.32 22.49 -14.84
C ARG A 339 10.33 23.60 -14.52
N SER A 340 10.19 24.53 -15.47
CA SER A 340 9.19 25.58 -15.34
C SER A 340 7.79 24.98 -15.43
N PRO A 341 6.88 25.31 -14.50
CA PRO A 341 5.51 24.80 -14.53
C PRO A 341 4.75 25.24 -15.79
N TYR A 342 4.14 24.31 -16.51
CA TYR A 342 3.31 24.55 -17.70
C TYR A 342 2.32 23.41 -17.88
N ALA A 343 1.08 23.73 -18.22
CA ALA A 343 0.01 22.73 -18.34
C ALA A 343 -0.65 22.70 -19.71
N GLY A 344 -0.16 23.43 -20.72
CA GLY A 344 -0.77 23.38 -22.05
C GLY A 344 -2.17 24.01 -22.12
N GLU A 345 -2.89 23.66 -23.19
CA GLU A 345 -4.29 24.04 -23.41
C GLU A 345 -5.21 22.81 -23.31
N ILE A 346 -6.50 23.05 -23.09
CA ILE A 346 -7.51 22.00 -23.03
C ILE A 346 -8.86 22.56 -23.50
N ASP A 347 -9.60 21.75 -24.26
CA ASP A 347 -11.02 21.97 -24.51
C ASP A 347 -11.83 21.04 -23.60
N LEU A 348 -12.63 21.63 -22.71
CA LEU A 348 -13.36 20.92 -21.67
C LEU A 348 -14.81 20.70 -22.06
N LYS A 349 -15.35 19.58 -21.61
CA LYS A 349 -16.78 19.26 -21.62
C LYS A 349 -17.21 18.87 -20.22
N VAL A 350 -18.43 19.23 -19.85
CA VAL A 350 -19.07 18.76 -18.61
C VAL A 350 -20.01 17.61 -18.95
N ARG A 351 -20.00 16.57 -18.12
CA ARG A 351 -20.84 15.37 -18.28
C ARG A 351 -22.33 15.71 -18.27
N ASP A 352 -22.73 16.60 -17.36
CA ASP A 352 -24.11 17.02 -17.19
C ASP A 352 -24.28 18.49 -17.59
N SER A 353 -25.29 18.78 -18.39
CA SER A 353 -25.69 20.18 -18.61
C SER A 353 -26.20 20.79 -17.30
N GLU A 354 -26.19 22.13 -17.20
CA GLU A 354 -26.77 22.84 -16.05
C GLU A 354 -28.21 22.37 -15.78
N SER A 355 -29.05 22.24 -16.83
CA SER A 355 -30.43 21.77 -16.67
C SER A 355 -30.53 20.34 -16.12
N ASP A 356 -29.66 19.43 -16.57
CA ASP A 356 -29.67 18.04 -16.13
C ASP A 356 -29.20 17.92 -14.68
N TYR A 357 -28.13 18.63 -14.32
CA TYR A 357 -27.62 18.63 -12.95
C TYR A 357 -28.62 19.23 -11.96
N LEU A 358 -29.26 20.34 -12.32
CA LEU A 358 -30.34 20.92 -11.51
C LEU A 358 -31.54 19.97 -11.36
N ALA A 359 -31.83 19.14 -12.36
CA ALA A 359 -32.86 18.11 -12.27
C ALA A 359 -32.47 16.98 -11.29
N LYS A 360 -31.20 16.54 -11.31
CA LYS A 360 -30.68 15.58 -10.33
C LYS A 360 -30.76 16.13 -8.91
N ILE A 361 -30.41 17.40 -8.69
CA ILE A 361 -30.54 18.05 -7.38
C ILE A 361 -31.98 18.03 -6.90
N ARG A 362 -32.95 18.46 -7.72
CA ARG A 362 -34.37 18.43 -7.35
C ARG A 362 -34.82 17.01 -7.00
N ARG A 363 -34.38 16.02 -7.77
CA ARG A 363 -34.69 14.61 -7.48
C ARG A 363 -34.08 14.13 -6.16
N ALA A 364 -32.83 14.49 -5.87
CA ALA A 364 -32.21 14.21 -4.58
C ALA A 364 -32.97 14.87 -3.42
N GLN A 365 -33.41 16.11 -3.58
CA GLN A 365 -34.21 16.83 -2.57
C GLN A 365 -35.57 16.17 -2.34
N GLU A 366 -36.24 15.70 -3.38
CA GLU A 366 -37.46 14.90 -3.25
C GLU A 366 -37.21 13.65 -2.41
N LEU A 367 -36.16 12.87 -2.73
CA LEU A 367 -35.82 11.66 -1.99
C LEU A 367 -35.52 11.95 -0.51
N ILE A 368 -34.75 13.00 -0.23
CA ILE A 368 -34.45 13.45 1.13
C ILE A 368 -35.73 13.86 1.87
N THR A 369 -36.61 14.61 1.21
CA THR A 369 -37.90 15.04 1.80
C THR A 369 -38.81 13.86 2.13
N HIS A 370 -38.73 12.77 1.35
CA HIS A 370 -39.45 11.53 1.62
C HIS A 370 -38.75 10.61 2.64
N GLY A 371 -37.60 11.03 3.18
CA GLY A 371 -36.88 10.29 4.23
C GLY A 371 -36.00 9.15 3.72
N GLU A 372 -35.69 9.11 2.43
CA GLU A 372 -34.80 8.09 1.85
C GLU A 372 -33.32 8.29 2.24
N SER A 373 -32.93 9.55 2.45
CA SER A 373 -31.59 9.97 2.87
C SER A 373 -31.68 11.30 3.62
N TYR A 374 -30.64 11.65 4.37
CA TYR A 374 -30.47 12.94 5.04
C TYR A 374 -29.60 13.91 4.20
N GLU A 375 -28.63 13.37 3.47
CA GLU A 375 -27.71 14.09 2.58
C GLU A 375 -27.26 13.17 1.46
N ILE A 376 -27.18 13.71 0.25
CA ILE A 376 -26.69 12.99 -0.93
C ILE A 376 -25.58 13.83 -1.57
N CYS A 377 -24.35 13.33 -1.59
CA CYS A 377 -23.25 13.98 -2.28
C CYS A 377 -23.32 13.66 -3.78
N LEU A 378 -23.93 14.55 -4.55
CA LEU A 378 -24.04 14.43 -6.01
C LEU A 378 -22.79 14.98 -6.70
N THR A 379 -22.39 14.30 -7.78
CA THR A 379 -21.20 14.64 -8.53
C THR A 379 -21.44 14.64 -10.04
N THR A 380 -20.57 15.36 -10.76
CA THR A 380 -20.43 15.35 -12.20
C THR A 380 -18.93 15.34 -12.55
N GLN A 381 -18.59 15.36 -13.84
CA GLN A 381 -17.20 15.30 -14.31
C GLN A 381 -16.96 16.31 -15.42
N LEU A 382 -15.83 17.00 -15.35
CA LEU A 382 -15.23 17.68 -16.49
C LEU A 382 -14.23 16.74 -17.17
N SER A 383 -14.22 16.76 -18.49
CA SER A 383 -13.29 15.95 -19.27
C SER A 383 -12.80 16.70 -20.51
N GLY A 384 -11.62 16.35 -21.00
CA GLY A 384 -11.03 16.99 -22.17
C GLY A 384 -9.86 16.22 -22.73
N THR A 385 -9.19 16.80 -23.72
CA THR A 385 -7.95 16.27 -24.30
C THR A 385 -6.87 17.32 -24.22
N THR A 386 -5.67 16.93 -23.78
CA THR A 386 -4.52 17.83 -23.65
C THR A 386 -3.23 17.13 -24.06
N ASP A 387 -2.24 17.90 -24.48
CA ASP A 387 -0.86 17.49 -24.72
C ASP A 387 0.09 17.88 -23.57
N ALA A 388 -0.48 18.32 -22.45
CA ALA A 388 0.27 18.70 -21.27
C ALA A 388 1.18 17.59 -20.76
N ASP A 389 2.41 17.95 -20.41
CA ASP A 389 3.28 17.10 -19.60
C ASP A 389 2.68 16.97 -18.18
N PRO A 390 2.33 15.74 -17.71
CA PRO A 390 1.68 15.57 -16.43
C PRO A 390 2.50 16.10 -15.25
N LEU A 391 3.83 15.93 -15.27
CA LEU A 391 4.67 16.42 -14.18
C LEU A 391 4.71 17.96 -14.16
N ALA A 392 4.90 18.62 -15.29
CA ALA A 392 4.84 20.08 -15.38
C ALA A 392 3.47 20.64 -14.97
N ALA A 393 2.38 19.96 -15.33
CA ALA A 393 1.03 20.31 -14.91
C ALA A 393 0.84 20.15 -13.39
N TYR A 394 1.39 19.08 -12.79
CA TYR A 394 1.36 18.90 -11.34
C TYR A 394 2.16 19.98 -10.61
N LEU A 395 3.37 20.31 -11.07
CA LEU A 395 4.16 21.39 -10.47
C LEU A 395 3.44 22.73 -10.53
N ALA A 396 2.69 23.00 -11.62
CA ALA A 396 1.86 24.19 -11.75
C ALA A 396 0.68 24.16 -10.77
N LEU A 397 -0.02 23.02 -10.68
CA LEU A 397 -1.15 22.81 -9.78
C LEU A 397 -0.72 22.98 -8.31
N ARG A 398 0.36 22.31 -7.92
CA ARG A 398 0.94 22.34 -6.56
C ARG A 398 1.36 23.75 -6.15
N LYS A 399 1.98 24.50 -7.05
CA LYS A 399 2.36 25.90 -6.81
C LYS A 399 1.14 26.81 -6.63
N ALA A 400 0.10 26.61 -7.44
CA ALA A 400 -1.11 27.43 -7.41
C ALA A 400 -2.04 27.08 -6.23
N ASN A 401 -2.04 25.83 -5.78
CA ASN A 401 -2.94 25.32 -4.73
C ASN A 401 -2.15 24.50 -3.68
N PRO A 402 -1.33 25.15 -2.84
CA PRO A 402 -0.63 24.46 -1.76
C PRO A 402 -1.65 23.77 -0.83
N THR A 403 -1.45 22.48 -0.58
CA THR A 403 -2.34 21.67 0.26
C THR A 403 -1.55 20.73 1.16
N ALA A 404 -2.18 20.25 2.23
CA ALA A 404 -1.60 19.30 3.18
C ALA A 404 -1.50 17.87 2.64
N TYR A 405 -2.28 17.53 1.60
CA TYR A 405 -2.39 16.17 1.04
C TYR A 405 -2.24 16.17 -0.48
N GLY A 406 -1.23 16.89 -0.98
CA GLY A 406 -0.89 16.92 -2.39
C GLY A 406 -0.30 15.58 -2.82
N ALA A 407 -0.59 15.13 -4.04
CA ALA A 407 0.03 13.92 -4.55
C ALA A 407 0.19 13.91 -6.07
N PHE A 408 1.28 13.28 -6.53
CA PHE A 408 1.49 12.91 -7.92
C PHE A 408 1.75 11.41 -7.99
N LEU A 409 0.93 10.68 -8.74
CA LEU A 409 1.12 9.25 -9.00
C LEU A 409 1.25 9.04 -10.50
N GLN A 410 2.40 8.55 -10.95
CA GLN A 410 2.59 7.95 -12.28
C GLN A 410 2.37 6.45 -12.12
N LEU A 411 1.38 5.87 -12.80
CA LEU A 411 1.00 4.46 -12.67
C LEU A 411 0.78 3.85 -14.06
N GLY A 412 1.87 3.68 -14.80
CA GLY A 412 1.84 3.32 -16.22
C GLY A 412 1.26 4.46 -17.04
N ASP A 413 0.17 4.20 -17.77
CA ASP A 413 -0.51 5.21 -18.60
C ASP A 413 -1.47 6.11 -17.81
N VAL A 414 -1.72 5.80 -16.54
CA VAL A 414 -2.60 6.59 -15.66
C VAL A 414 -1.76 7.50 -14.78
N VAL A 415 -2.03 8.80 -14.80
CA VAL A 415 -1.36 9.79 -13.97
C VAL A 415 -2.37 10.54 -13.12
N VAL A 416 -2.14 10.60 -11.81
CA VAL A 416 -3.04 11.25 -10.84
C VAL A 416 -2.34 12.47 -10.24
N LEU A 417 -2.97 13.64 -10.37
CA LEU A 417 -2.48 14.93 -9.88
C LEU A 417 -3.47 15.46 -8.85
N SER A 418 -3.19 15.21 -7.57
CA SER A 418 -4.08 15.56 -6.46
C SER A 418 -3.64 16.83 -5.74
N SER A 419 -4.61 17.70 -5.46
CA SER A 419 -4.47 18.86 -4.57
C SER A 419 -5.51 18.80 -3.44
N SER A 420 -5.78 17.58 -2.95
CA SER A 420 -6.81 17.33 -1.95
C SER A 420 -6.54 18.07 -0.64
N PRO A 421 -7.53 18.81 -0.09
CA PRO A 421 -7.43 19.45 1.22
C PRO A 421 -7.90 18.55 2.36
N GLU A 422 -8.50 17.38 2.09
CA GLU A 422 -9.23 16.60 3.08
C GLU A 422 -8.58 15.23 3.29
N ARG A 423 -8.33 14.91 4.57
CA ARG A 423 -7.91 13.56 4.97
C ARG A 423 -9.13 12.68 5.11
N PHE A 424 -9.12 11.54 4.43
CA PHE A 424 -10.13 10.50 4.62
C PHE A 424 -9.92 9.79 5.96
N ILE A 425 -8.75 9.16 6.16
CA ILE A 425 -8.44 8.41 7.38
C ILE A 425 -6.92 8.31 7.58
N THR A 426 -6.47 8.37 8.82
CA THR A 426 -5.12 7.97 9.22
C THR A 426 -5.19 6.97 10.38
N ILE A 427 -4.27 6.03 10.38
CA ILE A 427 -4.09 5.01 11.43
C ILE A 427 -2.59 4.96 11.70
N ASP A 428 -2.16 5.22 12.94
CA ASP A 428 -0.73 5.08 13.28
C ASP A 428 -0.38 3.62 13.63
N ALA A 429 0.92 3.31 13.73
CA ALA A 429 1.41 1.97 14.07
C ALA A 429 1.00 1.50 15.49
N ALA A 430 0.57 2.42 16.36
CA ALA A 430 0.03 2.11 17.68
C ALA A 430 -1.48 1.81 17.64
N GLY A 431 -2.13 2.01 16.48
CA GLY A 431 -3.56 1.76 16.27
C GLY A 431 -4.46 2.95 16.58
N HIS A 432 -3.92 4.17 16.71
CA HIS A 432 -4.77 5.36 16.83
C HIS A 432 -5.34 5.73 15.45
N VAL A 433 -6.66 5.80 15.37
CA VAL A 433 -7.41 6.13 14.15
C VAL A 433 -7.91 7.57 14.23
N GLU A 434 -7.76 8.33 13.16
CA GLU A 434 -8.30 9.70 13.03
C GLU A 434 -8.90 9.95 11.65
N SER A 435 -10.03 10.67 11.61
CA SER A 435 -10.60 11.25 10.40
C SER A 435 -11.01 12.70 10.65
N LYS A 436 -10.80 13.56 9.65
CA LYS A 436 -10.97 15.01 9.75
C LYS A 436 -11.92 15.56 8.68
N PRO A 437 -13.25 15.34 8.80
CA PRO A 437 -14.21 15.89 7.87
C PRO A 437 -14.22 17.42 7.88
N ILE A 438 -14.30 18.00 6.68
CA ILE A 438 -14.26 19.45 6.44
C ILE A 438 -15.59 19.91 5.84
N LYS A 439 -16.15 21.02 6.35
CA LYS A 439 -17.27 21.74 5.70
C LYS A 439 -17.04 23.24 5.84
N GLY A 440 -17.51 24.04 4.89
CA GLY A 440 -17.27 25.48 4.92
C GLY A 440 -15.80 25.85 4.69
N THR A 441 -15.57 26.78 3.78
CA THR A 441 -14.23 27.33 3.53
C THR A 441 -14.38 28.82 3.29
N ARG A 442 -13.47 29.60 3.87
CA ARG A 442 -13.41 31.05 3.66
C ARG A 442 -11.98 31.44 3.26
N PRO A 443 -11.79 32.41 2.36
CA PRO A 443 -10.47 32.96 2.09
C PRO A 443 -9.88 33.65 3.32
N ARG A 444 -8.56 33.82 3.36
CA ARG A 444 -7.90 34.67 4.37
C ARG A 444 -8.34 36.13 4.24
N GLY A 445 -8.45 36.81 5.36
CA GLY A 445 -8.72 38.24 5.41
C GLY A 445 -7.51 39.06 4.97
N HIS A 446 -7.74 40.29 4.48
CA HIS A 446 -6.68 41.21 4.08
C HIS A 446 -6.03 41.93 5.28
N SER A 447 -6.62 41.81 6.47
CA SER A 447 -6.09 42.32 7.73
C SER A 447 -6.33 41.32 8.87
N ALA A 448 -5.56 41.41 9.95
CA ALA A 448 -5.74 40.52 11.11
C ALA A 448 -7.14 40.63 11.73
N ALA A 449 -7.75 41.82 11.74
CA ALA A 449 -9.11 42.03 12.26
C ALA A 449 -10.17 41.35 11.38
N GLU A 450 -10.04 41.49 10.06
CA GLU A 450 -10.91 40.82 9.11
C GLU A 450 -10.74 39.29 9.17
N ASP A 451 -9.51 38.81 9.27
CA ASP A 451 -9.19 37.39 9.38
C ASP A 451 -9.84 36.76 10.62
N GLN A 452 -9.81 37.46 11.76
CA GLN A 452 -10.50 37.04 12.99
C GLN A 452 -12.03 37.10 12.87
N ALA A 453 -12.58 38.09 12.16
CA ALA A 453 -14.01 38.17 11.90
C ALA A 453 -14.49 37.01 11.02
N ILE A 454 -13.71 36.63 9.99
CA ILE A 454 -13.99 35.47 9.13
C ILE A 454 -13.95 34.17 9.94
N ILE A 455 -12.95 33.98 10.80
CA ILE A 455 -12.88 32.81 11.70
C ILE A 455 -14.12 32.75 12.59
N ALA A 456 -14.52 33.87 13.18
CA ALA A 456 -15.69 33.94 14.06
C ALA A 456 -17.00 33.64 13.30
N GLU A 457 -17.16 34.15 12.07
CA GLU A 457 -18.31 33.85 11.20
C GLU A 457 -18.37 32.37 10.85
N LEU A 458 -17.28 31.81 10.32
CA LEU A 458 -17.21 30.41 9.91
C LEU A 458 -17.51 29.47 11.08
N ARG A 459 -16.95 29.75 12.27
CA ARG A 459 -17.21 28.98 13.49
C ARG A 459 -18.67 29.05 13.93
N ALA A 460 -19.36 30.16 13.69
CA ALA A 460 -20.75 30.36 14.11
C ALA A 460 -21.79 30.02 13.03
N ASN A 461 -21.36 29.80 11.78
CA ASN A 461 -22.25 29.61 10.65
C ASN A 461 -23.16 28.37 10.86
N PRO A 462 -24.49 28.54 10.93
CA PRO A 462 -25.40 27.44 11.25
C PRO A 462 -25.50 26.39 10.12
N LYS A 463 -25.33 26.79 8.84
CA LYS A 463 -25.35 25.87 7.69
C LYS A 463 -24.11 24.98 7.74
N ASP A 464 -22.93 25.58 7.80
CA ASP A 464 -21.65 24.85 7.80
C ASP A 464 -21.56 23.87 8.99
N ARG A 465 -22.04 24.28 10.18
CA ARG A 465 -22.11 23.39 11.36
C ARG A 465 -23.09 22.24 11.21
N ALA A 466 -24.27 22.48 10.62
CA ALA A 466 -25.27 21.43 10.44
C ALA A 466 -24.77 20.35 9.47
N GLU A 467 -24.18 20.76 8.34
CA GLU A 467 -23.54 19.85 7.39
C GLU A 467 -22.39 19.09 8.04
N ASN A 468 -21.53 19.78 8.78
CA ASN A 468 -20.38 19.14 9.41
C ASN A 468 -20.82 18.11 10.47
N LEU A 469 -21.85 18.43 11.26
CA LEU A 469 -22.36 17.54 12.31
C LEU A 469 -22.80 16.19 11.74
N MET A 470 -23.53 16.22 10.63
CA MET A 470 -24.03 14.99 10.00
C MET A 470 -22.90 14.11 9.47
N ILE A 471 -21.88 14.72 8.85
CA ILE A 471 -20.69 13.96 8.42
C ILE A 471 -19.92 13.42 9.63
N VAL A 472 -19.80 14.21 10.71
CA VAL A 472 -19.16 13.75 11.95
C VAL A 472 -19.88 12.53 12.51
N ASP A 473 -21.21 12.53 12.59
CA ASP A 473 -21.96 11.38 13.07
C ASP A 473 -21.86 10.15 12.15
N LEU A 474 -21.80 10.37 10.83
CA LEU A 474 -21.52 9.31 9.87
C LEU A 474 -20.12 8.69 10.09
N VAL A 475 -19.09 9.52 10.22
CA VAL A 475 -17.71 9.08 10.49
C VAL A 475 -17.62 8.36 11.84
N ARG A 476 -18.31 8.84 12.88
CA ARG A 476 -18.38 8.14 14.17
C ARG A 476 -18.97 6.74 14.03
N ASN A 477 -20.05 6.60 13.25
CA ASN A 477 -20.65 5.30 12.98
C ASN A 477 -19.71 4.38 12.20
N ASP A 478 -19.02 4.91 11.18
CA ASP A 478 -18.03 4.19 10.39
C ASP A 478 -16.87 3.67 11.25
N LEU A 479 -16.29 4.54 12.07
CA LEU A 479 -15.21 4.16 12.99
C LEU A 479 -15.69 3.19 14.08
N ALA A 480 -16.95 3.27 14.54
CA ALA A 480 -17.49 2.28 15.47
C ALA A 480 -17.56 0.87 14.84
N ARG A 481 -17.76 0.78 13.52
CA ARG A 481 -17.74 -0.49 12.79
C ARG A 481 -16.31 -0.98 12.53
N GLY A 482 -15.39 -0.07 12.19
CA GLY A 482 -14.01 -0.39 11.80
C GLY A 482 -12.99 -0.49 12.93
N ALA A 483 -13.24 0.16 14.07
CA ALA A 483 -12.33 0.25 15.23
C ALA A 483 -13.02 -0.27 16.51
N GLN A 484 -12.40 -0.07 17.68
CA GLN A 484 -13.02 -0.41 18.96
C GLN A 484 -14.20 0.54 19.24
N PRO A 485 -15.47 0.07 19.31
CA PRO A 485 -16.61 0.98 19.40
C PRO A 485 -16.59 1.90 20.62
N SER A 486 -16.08 1.42 21.76
CA SER A 486 -16.05 2.16 23.02
C SER A 486 -15.01 3.28 23.06
N SER A 487 -14.06 3.32 22.12
CA SER A 487 -13.01 4.35 22.09
C SER A 487 -13.35 5.51 21.15
N VAL A 488 -14.40 5.39 20.32
CA VAL A 488 -14.80 6.42 19.36
C VAL A 488 -15.22 7.70 20.08
N LYS A 489 -14.53 8.80 19.79
CA LYS A 489 -14.78 10.12 20.37
C LYS A 489 -14.63 11.22 19.33
N THR A 490 -15.40 12.30 19.49
CA THR A 490 -15.20 13.54 18.75
C THR A 490 -14.26 14.41 19.57
N SER A 491 -12.97 14.41 19.25
CA SER A 491 -11.94 15.12 20.02
C SER A 491 -12.00 16.63 19.82
N LYS A 492 -12.41 17.08 18.62
CA LYS A 492 -12.66 18.48 18.28
C LYS A 492 -13.91 18.57 17.40
N LEU A 493 -14.81 19.50 17.71
CA LEU A 493 -16.06 19.70 16.98
C LEU A 493 -16.16 21.17 16.56
N PHE A 494 -16.33 21.42 15.26
CA PHE A 494 -16.44 22.76 14.65
C PHE A 494 -15.21 23.65 14.95
N ASP A 495 -14.02 23.07 14.95
CA ASP A 495 -12.79 23.85 15.06
C ASP A 495 -12.51 24.58 13.74
N VAL A 496 -11.80 25.70 13.79
CA VAL A 496 -11.40 26.42 12.57
C VAL A 496 -9.90 26.26 12.43
N GLU A 497 -9.47 25.51 11.42
CA GLU A 497 -8.06 25.36 11.07
C GLU A 497 -7.68 26.42 10.01
N THR A 498 -6.58 27.13 10.25
CA THR A 498 -6.06 28.18 9.35
C THR A 498 -4.93 27.63 8.51
N TYR A 499 -5.07 27.75 7.20
CA TYR A 499 -4.07 27.40 6.19
C TYR A 499 -3.51 28.66 5.53
N ALA A 500 -2.54 28.47 4.61
CA ALA A 500 -1.87 29.58 3.94
C ALA A 500 -2.85 30.53 3.22
N THR A 501 -3.90 29.99 2.58
CA THR A 501 -4.81 30.75 1.71
C THR A 501 -6.28 30.72 2.16
N VAL A 502 -6.65 29.85 3.10
CA VAL A 502 -8.05 29.67 3.55
C VAL A 502 -8.15 29.33 5.03
N HIS A 503 -9.35 29.52 5.59
CA HIS A 503 -9.84 28.93 6.84
C HIS A 503 -10.85 27.83 6.53
N GLN A 504 -10.84 26.75 7.32
CA GLN A 504 -11.73 25.61 7.14
C GLN A 504 -12.38 25.20 8.47
N LEU A 505 -13.68 24.87 8.46
CA LEU A 505 -14.33 24.25 9.62
C LEU A 505 -14.03 22.75 9.60
N VAL A 506 -13.32 22.29 10.63
CA VAL A 506 -12.82 20.93 10.75
C VAL A 506 -13.35 20.33 12.05
N SER A 507 -13.80 19.09 11.97
CA SER A 507 -14.05 18.27 13.15
C SER A 507 -13.14 17.06 13.12
N THR A 508 -12.74 16.58 14.29
CA THR A 508 -11.83 15.44 14.43
C THR A 508 -12.56 14.33 15.15
N VAL A 509 -12.70 13.20 14.47
CA VAL A 509 -13.21 11.95 15.07
C VAL A 509 -12.03 11.01 15.21
N SER A 510 -11.84 10.49 16.42
CA SER A 510 -10.77 9.53 16.69
C SER A 510 -11.28 8.27 17.39
N ALA A 511 -10.52 7.19 17.25
CA ALA A 511 -10.78 5.91 17.87
C ALA A 511 -9.47 5.15 18.08
N GLU A 512 -9.53 4.09 18.89
CA GLU A 512 -8.47 3.08 19.00
C GLU A 512 -8.88 1.87 18.17
N LEU A 513 -7.96 1.32 17.39
CA LEU A 513 -8.21 0.13 16.56
C LEU A 513 -8.53 -1.11 17.42
N GLY A 514 -7.86 -1.25 18.57
CA GLY A 514 -8.02 -2.38 19.48
C GLY A 514 -7.46 -3.68 18.90
N HIS A 515 -8.28 -4.73 18.82
CA HIS A 515 -7.90 -6.03 18.23
C HIS A 515 -8.20 -6.11 16.72
N LYS A 516 -8.76 -5.04 16.13
CA LYS A 516 -9.07 -5.01 14.70
C LYS A 516 -7.83 -4.70 13.87
N ASN A 517 -7.92 -4.88 12.56
CA ASN A 517 -6.85 -4.58 11.62
C ASN A 517 -7.13 -3.25 10.89
N ALA A 518 -6.06 -2.50 10.55
CA ALA A 518 -6.16 -1.20 9.89
C ALA A 518 -6.93 -1.27 8.55
N ILE A 519 -6.72 -2.33 7.77
CA ILE A 519 -7.38 -2.55 6.48
C ILE A 519 -8.88 -2.79 6.65
N ASP A 520 -9.27 -3.57 7.66
CA ASP A 520 -10.70 -3.77 7.99
C ASP A 520 -11.36 -2.45 8.44
N CYS A 521 -10.60 -1.59 9.14
CA CYS A 521 -11.06 -0.26 9.54
C CYS A 521 -11.31 0.65 8.33
N VAL A 522 -10.34 0.69 7.40
CA VAL A 522 -10.48 1.42 6.13
C VAL A 522 -11.65 0.87 5.32
N ARG A 523 -11.75 -0.44 5.15
CA ARG A 523 -12.86 -1.11 4.42
C ARG A 523 -14.22 -0.74 4.98
N ALA A 524 -14.36 -0.69 6.32
CA ALA A 524 -15.61 -0.32 6.99
C ALA A 524 -15.96 1.17 6.83
N ALA A 525 -14.96 2.04 6.76
CA ALA A 525 -15.13 3.48 6.60
C ALA A 525 -15.25 3.92 5.14
N PHE A 526 -14.89 3.07 4.18
CA PHE A 526 -14.87 3.41 2.75
C PHE A 526 -16.27 3.25 2.09
N PRO A 527 -16.61 4.11 1.11
CA PRO A 527 -15.97 5.38 0.77
C PRO A 527 -16.18 6.42 1.86
N GLY A 528 -15.38 7.49 1.81
CA GLY A 528 -15.44 8.57 2.80
C GLY A 528 -16.83 9.21 2.89
N GLY A 529 -17.27 9.52 4.12
CA GLY A 529 -18.63 9.99 4.39
C GLY A 529 -19.01 11.28 3.65
N SER A 530 -18.07 12.22 3.52
CA SER A 530 -18.25 13.49 2.81
C SER A 530 -18.49 13.33 1.29
N MET A 531 -18.13 12.18 0.73
CA MET A 531 -18.29 11.87 -0.68
C MET A 531 -19.42 10.85 -0.94
N THR A 532 -20.23 10.54 0.07
CA THR A 532 -21.37 9.64 -0.05
C THR A 532 -22.63 10.33 0.46
N GLY A 533 -22.94 10.16 1.74
CA GLY A 533 -24.10 10.71 2.42
C GLY A 533 -24.65 9.75 3.47
N ALA A 534 -25.78 10.07 4.07
CA ALA A 534 -26.29 9.36 5.25
C ALA A 534 -27.78 9.02 5.10
N PRO A 535 -28.23 7.77 5.32
CA PRO A 535 -27.46 6.56 5.61
C PRO A 535 -26.60 6.10 4.42
N LYS A 536 -25.36 5.66 4.67
CA LYS A 536 -24.34 5.43 3.62
C LYS A 536 -24.76 4.48 2.50
N LEU A 537 -25.18 3.26 2.84
CA LEU A 537 -25.52 2.23 1.83
C LEU A 537 -26.70 2.67 0.95
N ARG A 538 -27.81 3.09 1.58
CA ARG A 538 -28.99 3.57 0.86
C ARG A 538 -28.68 4.79 -0.01
N THR A 539 -27.83 5.70 0.49
CA THR A 539 -27.44 6.89 -0.27
C THR A 539 -26.59 6.54 -1.49
N MET A 540 -25.70 5.54 -1.40
CA MET A 540 -24.91 5.11 -2.56
C MET A 540 -25.75 4.43 -3.64
N GLU A 541 -26.81 3.70 -3.27
CA GLU A 541 -27.81 3.19 -4.24
C GLU A 541 -28.50 4.35 -4.98
N ILE A 542 -28.92 5.38 -4.24
CA ILE A 542 -29.53 6.58 -4.82
C ILE A 542 -28.53 7.31 -5.74
N ILE A 543 -27.27 7.44 -5.33
CA ILE A 543 -26.22 8.03 -6.16
C ILE A 543 -26.08 7.25 -7.48
N ASP A 544 -26.06 5.92 -7.43
CA ASP A 544 -25.96 5.08 -8.62
C ASP A 544 -27.15 5.26 -9.58
N GLU A 545 -28.35 5.53 -9.06
CA GLU A 545 -29.54 5.85 -9.84
C GLU A 545 -29.50 7.26 -10.47
N LEU A 546 -28.92 8.24 -9.76
CA LEU A 546 -28.92 9.64 -10.19
C LEU A 546 -27.72 10.02 -11.07
N GLU A 547 -26.56 9.39 -10.85
CA GLU A 547 -25.35 9.60 -11.64
C GLU A 547 -25.37 8.74 -12.91
N THR A 548 -24.84 9.30 -14.01
CA THR A 548 -24.94 8.71 -15.35
C THR A 548 -23.70 7.90 -15.76
N GLY A 549 -22.74 7.75 -14.85
CA GLY A 549 -21.49 7.04 -15.10
C GLY A 549 -20.66 6.93 -13.82
N PRO A 550 -19.55 6.18 -13.87
CA PRO A 550 -18.70 5.95 -12.71
C PRO A 550 -18.06 7.25 -12.21
N ARG A 551 -17.60 7.24 -10.97
CA ARG A 551 -16.70 8.28 -10.43
C ARG A 551 -15.24 7.91 -10.67
N GLY A 552 -14.92 6.63 -10.80
CA GLY A 552 -13.56 6.15 -11.03
C GLY A 552 -12.67 6.48 -9.83
N ILE A 553 -11.50 7.06 -10.10
CA ILE A 553 -10.54 7.43 -9.04
C ILE A 553 -11.11 8.53 -8.12
N TYR A 554 -11.94 9.44 -8.66
CA TYR A 554 -12.55 10.53 -7.90
C TYR A 554 -13.50 10.02 -6.81
N SER A 555 -13.58 10.71 -5.66
CA SER A 555 -14.32 10.29 -4.45
C SER A 555 -13.78 9.05 -3.75
N GLY A 556 -12.62 8.53 -4.20
CA GLY A 556 -11.90 7.44 -3.56
C GLY A 556 -10.98 7.89 -2.43
N GLY A 557 -9.96 7.08 -2.14
CA GLY A 557 -8.89 7.36 -1.18
C GLY A 557 -7.50 7.24 -1.81
N LEU A 558 -6.56 8.12 -1.48
CA LEU A 558 -5.20 8.13 -2.03
C LEU A 558 -4.16 8.37 -0.95
N GLY A 559 -3.12 7.54 -0.92
CA GLY A 559 -2.00 7.67 0.01
C GLY A 559 -1.23 6.37 0.15
N TYR A 560 -0.98 5.92 1.38
CA TYR A 560 -0.19 4.72 1.63
C TYR A 560 -0.79 3.77 2.67
N PHE A 561 -0.39 2.50 2.54
CA PHE A 561 -0.48 1.45 3.55
C PHE A 561 0.94 0.96 3.85
N SER A 562 1.40 1.26 5.05
CA SER A 562 2.78 1.07 5.49
C SER A 562 3.00 -0.32 6.08
N LEU A 563 4.22 -0.85 5.95
CA LEU A 563 4.59 -2.17 6.48
C LEU A 563 4.55 -2.26 8.01
N ASP A 564 4.56 -1.12 8.72
CA ASP A 564 4.39 -1.09 10.18
C ASP A 564 2.92 -1.04 10.63
N GLY A 565 1.99 -1.17 9.68
CA GLY A 565 0.55 -1.11 9.91
C GLY A 565 -0.04 0.30 9.88
N SER A 566 0.78 1.34 9.70
CA SER A 566 0.27 2.70 9.57
C SER A 566 -0.40 2.96 8.21
N VAL A 567 -1.38 3.85 8.19
CA VAL A 567 -2.18 4.23 7.02
C VAL A 567 -2.34 5.75 7.03
N ASP A 568 -2.19 6.41 5.88
CA ASP A 568 -2.64 7.79 5.68
C ASP A 568 -3.24 7.91 4.29
N LEU A 569 -4.55 8.15 4.23
CA LEU A 569 -5.30 8.30 3.00
C LEU A 569 -6.00 9.66 2.98
N SER A 570 -5.73 10.41 1.93
CA SER A 570 -6.48 11.60 1.53
C SER A 570 -7.74 11.22 0.77
N MET A 571 -8.75 12.08 0.83
CA MET A 571 -9.92 11.97 -0.05
C MET A 571 -9.51 12.34 -1.48
N VAL A 572 -9.95 11.60 -2.50
CA VAL A 572 -9.66 11.98 -3.90
C VAL A 572 -10.64 13.06 -4.36
N ILE A 573 -10.30 14.31 -4.06
CA ILE A 573 -11.01 15.52 -4.50
C ILE A 573 -10.00 16.58 -4.94
N ARG A 574 -10.42 17.50 -5.83
CA ARG A 574 -9.52 18.46 -6.49
C ARG A 574 -8.33 17.74 -7.14
N THR A 575 -8.67 16.68 -7.86
CA THR A 575 -7.72 15.74 -8.45
C THR A 575 -7.97 15.66 -9.94
N LEU A 576 -6.91 15.84 -10.71
CA LEU A 576 -6.89 15.53 -12.14
C LEU A 576 -6.41 14.10 -12.34
N VAL A 577 -7.08 13.39 -13.25
CA VAL A 577 -6.62 12.10 -13.76
C VAL A 577 -6.30 12.27 -15.24
N MET A 578 -5.09 11.89 -15.65
CA MET A 578 -4.64 11.93 -17.03
C MET A 578 -4.37 10.50 -17.53
N HIS A 579 -4.90 10.14 -18.69
CA HIS A 579 -4.57 8.87 -19.36
C HIS A 579 -4.76 9.01 -20.87
N ASN A 580 -3.84 8.52 -21.71
CA ASN A 580 -3.97 8.59 -23.17
C ASN A 580 -4.37 9.98 -23.72
N ASN A 581 -3.73 11.05 -23.21
CA ASN A 581 -4.06 12.47 -23.47
C ASN A 581 -5.47 12.91 -23.01
N HIS A 582 -6.28 12.02 -22.44
CA HIS A 582 -7.55 12.34 -21.83
C HIS A 582 -7.34 12.86 -20.41
N VAL A 583 -8.12 13.87 -20.04
CA VAL A 583 -8.16 14.43 -18.69
C VAL A 583 -9.55 14.24 -18.11
N GLU A 584 -9.62 13.81 -16.87
CA GLU A 584 -10.84 13.71 -16.07
C GLU A 584 -10.69 14.48 -14.76
N TYR A 585 -11.74 15.21 -14.38
CA TYR A 585 -11.80 15.95 -13.12
C TYR A 585 -13.22 15.86 -12.56
N GLY A 586 -13.38 15.06 -11.51
CA GLY A 586 -14.64 14.94 -10.78
C GLY A 586 -14.90 16.16 -9.90
N VAL A 587 -16.16 16.56 -9.81
CA VAL A 587 -16.59 17.70 -9.00
C VAL A 587 -18.02 17.49 -8.52
N GLY A 588 -18.32 17.92 -7.29
CA GLY A 588 -19.60 17.65 -6.65
C GLY A 588 -19.79 18.35 -5.33
N GLY A 589 -20.95 18.12 -4.73
CA GLY A 589 -21.35 18.74 -3.47
C GLY A 589 -22.46 17.98 -2.76
N ALA A 590 -22.57 18.22 -1.47
CA ALA A 590 -23.61 17.67 -0.62
C ALA A 590 -24.94 18.37 -0.86
N ILE A 591 -25.97 17.59 -1.17
CA ILE A 591 -27.34 18.09 -1.35
C ILE A 591 -28.14 17.81 -0.09
N LEU A 592 -28.72 18.87 0.46
CA LEU A 592 -29.68 18.83 1.56
C LEU A 592 -31.08 19.19 1.06
N ALA A 593 -32.09 18.92 1.89
CA ALA A 593 -33.48 19.33 1.63
C ALA A 593 -33.64 20.83 1.33
N LEU A 594 -32.78 21.68 1.91
CA LEU A 594 -32.81 23.13 1.78
C LEU A 594 -31.70 23.69 0.87
N SER A 595 -30.94 22.83 0.17
CA SER A 595 -29.95 23.31 -0.81
C SER A 595 -30.62 24.14 -1.90
N ASP A 596 -29.97 25.22 -2.33
CA ASP A 596 -30.44 26.00 -3.48
C ASP A 596 -29.81 25.43 -4.75
N PRO A 597 -30.57 24.84 -5.69
CA PRO A 597 -29.99 24.15 -6.84
C PRO A 597 -29.03 25.02 -7.66
N GLN A 598 -29.34 26.32 -7.80
CA GLN A 598 -28.50 27.23 -8.56
C GLN A 598 -27.17 27.52 -7.85
N ALA A 599 -27.21 27.70 -6.53
CA ALA A 599 -26.01 27.89 -5.71
C ALA A 599 -25.11 26.64 -5.73
N GLU A 600 -25.69 25.44 -5.69
CA GLU A 600 -24.93 24.18 -5.79
C GLU A 600 -24.25 24.05 -7.16
N TRP A 601 -24.93 24.45 -8.24
CA TRP A 601 -24.30 24.48 -9.57
C TRP A 601 -23.18 25.53 -9.67
N GLU A 602 -23.35 26.70 -9.05
CA GLU A 602 -22.26 27.68 -8.97
C GLU A 602 -21.07 27.14 -8.14
N GLU A 603 -21.35 26.36 -7.09
CA GLU A 603 -20.32 25.68 -6.32
C GLU A 603 -19.52 24.68 -7.16
N ILE A 604 -20.17 23.98 -8.10
CA ILE A 604 -19.47 23.15 -9.10
C ILE A 604 -18.47 23.99 -9.90
N ARG A 605 -18.89 25.16 -10.42
CA ARG A 605 -17.99 26.06 -11.16
C ARG A 605 -16.82 26.52 -10.30
N VAL A 606 -17.07 26.88 -9.03
CA VAL A 606 -16.05 27.32 -8.08
C VAL A 606 -15.05 26.20 -7.76
N LYS A 607 -15.53 24.98 -7.50
CA LYS A 607 -14.68 23.81 -7.19
C LYS A 607 -13.86 23.33 -8.40
N SER A 608 -14.25 23.70 -9.62
CA SER A 608 -13.47 23.45 -10.84
C SER A 608 -12.39 24.50 -11.12
N ARG A 609 -12.33 25.62 -10.37
CA ARG A 609 -11.33 26.68 -10.59
C ARG A 609 -9.87 26.20 -10.57
N PRO A 610 -9.44 25.25 -9.73
CA PRO A 610 -8.07 24.73 -9.79
C PRO A 610 -7.71 24.17 -11.17
N LEU A 611 -8.60 23.36 -11.77
CA LEU A 611 -8.47 22.85 -13.14
C LEU A 611 -8.51 24.00 -14.16
N LEU A 612 -9.52 24.86 -14.08
CA LEU A 612 -9.70 25.93 -15.08
C LEU A 612 -8.52 26.89 -15.11
N ASN A 613 -8.02 27.30 -13.94
CA ASN A 613 -6.86 28.18 -13.83
C ASN A 613 -5.58 27.51 -14.32
N LEU A 614 -5.43 26.19 -14.11
CA LEU A 614 -4.26 25.43 -14.55
C LEU A 614 -4.06 25.53 -16.06
N PHE A 615 -5.14 25.38 -16.83
CA PHE A 615 -5.11 25.44 -18.30
C PHE A 615 -5.55 26.77 -18.90
N GLY A 616 -5.89 27.78 -18.08
CA GLY A 616 -6.48 29.03 -18.55
C GLY A 616 -7.84 28.86 -19.27
N ALA A 617 -8.56 27.77 -18.97
CA ALA A 617 -9.82 27.41 -19.61
C ALA A 617 -11.03 28.10 -18.95
N LYS A 618 -12.14 28.16 -19.68
CA LYS A 618 -13.45 28.57 -19.13
C LYS A 618 -14.27 27.34 -18.76
N PHE A 619 -15.19 27.50 -17.82
CA PHE A 619 -16.17 26.45 -17.53
C PHE A 619 -17.08 26.27 -18.77
N PRO A 620 -17.26 25.03 -19.26
CA PRO A 620 -17.98 24.73 -20.51
C PRO A 620 -19.51 24.86 -20.40
#